data_AF-Q6EB93-F1
#
_entry.id   AF-Q6EB93-F1
#
_cell.length_a   1.000
_cell.length_b   1.000
_cell.length_c   1.000
_cell.angle_alpha   90.00
_cell.angle_beta   90.00
_cell.angle_gamma   90.00
#
_symmetry.space_group_name_H-M   'P 1'
#
loop_
_entity.id
_entity.type
_entity.pdbx_description
1 polymer ?
#
loop_
_entity_poly.entity_id
_entity_poly.type
_entity_poly.pdbx_seq_one_letter_code
_entity_poly.pdbx_strand_id
1 'polypeptide(L)' 'EHFFTTKLEDAIITNIELIMPNAQESSNHDKTELLKVSMSYRKVVWEHTAAGTSGSDDWREGKA' A
#
# COMPACT_ATOMS: atom_id res chain seq x y z
N GLU A 1 -15.06 -11.20 3.29
CA GLU A 1 -15.66 -9.90 3.70
C GLU A 1 -14.60 -8.82 3.65
N HIS A 2 -14.98 -7.60 3.29
CA HIS A 2 -14.11 -6.43 3.39
C HIS A 2 -14.14 -5.89 4.83
N PHE A 3 -13.13 -6.22 5.63
CA PHE A 3 -13.08 -5.93 7.07
C PHE A 3 -12.17 -4.74 7.45
N PHE A 4 -11.36 -4.26 6.50
CA PHE A 4 -10.38 -3.21 6.75
C PHE A 4 -10.09 -2.37 5.50
N THR A 5 -9.96 -1.06 5.67
CA THR A 5 -9.52 -0.11 4.63
C THR A 5 -8.33 0.71 5.10
N THR A 6 -7.36 0.93 4.21
CA THR A 6 -6.36 2.00 4.30
C THR A 6 -6.65 3.02 3.19
N LYS A 7 -6.90 4.27 3.54
CA LYS A 7 -7.15 5.38 2.61
C LYS A 7 -5.96 6.34 2.68
N LEU A 8 -5.38 6.70 1.54
CA LEU A 8 -4.29 7.68 1.43
C LEU A 8 -4.81 8.94 0.75
N GLU A 9 -4.53 10.12 1.32
CA GLU A 9 -4.87 11.41 0.73
C GLU A 9 -3.62 12.16 0.26
N ASP A 10 -3.75 12.86 -0.88
CA ASP A 10 -2.67 13.57 -1.58
C ASP A 10 -1.42 12.70 -1.78
N ALA A 11 -1.62 11.44 -2.14
CA ALA A 11 -0.54 10.48 -2.32
C ALA A 11 0.17 10.65 -3.67
N ILE A 12 1.48 10.48 -3.67
CA ILE A 12 2.35 10.62 -4.84
C ILE A 12 3.17 9.34 -5.00
N ILE A 13 3.28 8.83 -6.22
CA ILE A 13 4.15 7.69 -6.51
C ILE A 13 5.61 8.16 -6.43
N THR A 14 6.38 7.54 -5.54
CA THR A 14 7.80 7.86 -5.34
C THR A 14 8.73 6.92 -6.10
N ASN A 15 8.29 5.69 -6.34
CA ASN A 15 9.05 4.71 -7.09
C ASN A 15 8.11 3.66 -7.72
N ILE A 16 8.54 3.11 -8.86
CA ILE A 16 7.93 1.95 -9.48
C ILE A 16 9.06 0.96 -9.77
N GLU A 17 8.94 -0.24 -9.21
CA GLU A 17 9.86 -1.35 -9.45
C GLU A 17 9.09 -2.47 -10.16
N LEU A 18 9.51 -2.77 -11.39
CA LEU A 18 8.94 -3.84 -12.20
C LEU A 18 9.98 -4.93 -12.42
N ILE A 19 9.70 -6.13 -11.93
CA ILE A 19 10.59 -7.28 -12.04
C ILE A 19 9.88 -8.39 -12.77
N MET A 20 10.52 -8.93 -13.80
CA MET A 20 10.15 -10.21 -14.37
C MET A 20 11.06 -11.29 -13.77
N PRO A 21 10.53 -12.26 -13.01
CA PRO A 21 11.33 -13.35 -12.47
C PRO A 21 12.01 -14.16 -13.59
N ASN A 22 13.21 -14.68 -13.33
CA ASN A 22 13.92 -15.51 -14.30
C ASN A 22 13.10 -16.79 -14.59
N ALA A 23 12.71 -16.98 -15.85
CA ALA A 23 11.89 -18.10 -16.31
C ALA A 23 12.60 -19.46 -16.25
N GLN A 24 13.94 -19.48 -16.16
CA GLN A 24 14.70 -20.73 -16.05
C GLN A 24 14.73 -21.28 -14.61
N GLU A 25 14.41 -20.45 -13.62
CA GLU A 25 14.35 -20.87 -12.22
C GLU A 25 13.02 -21.60 -11.96
N SER A 26 13.09 -22.89 -11.62
CA SER A 26 11.89 -23.71 -11.37
C SER A 26 11.01 -23.16 -10.25
N SER A 27 11.62 -22.46 -9.29
CA SER A 27 10.93 -21.77 -8.18
C SER A 27 10.09 -20.55 -8.60
N ASN A 28 10.18 -20.13 -9.87
CA ASN A 28 9.43 -18.99 -10.43
C ASN A 28 8.37 -19.42 -11.45
N HIS A 29 8.13 -20.73 -11.63
CA HIS A 29 7.27 -21.25 -12.70
C HIS A 29 5.82 -20.75 -12.63
N ASP A 30 5.33 -20.39 -11.44
CA ASP A 30 3.98 -19.87 -11.19
C ASP A 30 3.92 -18.34 -11.10
N LYS A 31 5.07 -17.65 -11.24
CA LYS A 31 5.16 -16.20 -11.08
C LYS A 31 5.13 -15.49 -12.42
N THR A 32 4.36 -14.41 -12.48
CA THR A 32 4.37 -13.42 -13.56
C THR A 32 5.20 -12.21 -13.16
N GLU A 33 5.03 -11.09 -13.86
CA GLU A 33 5.62 -9.81 -13.48
C GLU A 33 5.20 -9.39 -12.07
N LEU A 34 6.19 -8.89 -11.33
CA LEU A 34 6.03 -8.31 -10.01
C LEU A 34 6.13 -6.79 -10.15
N LEU A 35 5.00 -6.11 -9.97
CA LEU A 35 4.91 -4.66 -9.99
C LEU A 35 4.76 -4.12 -8.56
N LYS A 36 5.79 -3.46 -8.07
CA LYS A 36 5.78 -2.77 -6.78
C LYS A 36 5.71 -1.26 -7.00
N VAL A 37 4.65 -0.64 -6.47
CA VAL A 37 4.45 0.80 -6.51
C VAL A 37 4.63 1.34 -5.09
N SER A 38 5.58 2.25 -4.92
CA SER A 38 5.81 2.95 -3.66
C SER A 38 5.14 4.31 -3.70
N MET A 39 4.44 4.67 -2.63
CA MET A 39 3.72 5.94 -2.53
C MET A 39 4.14 6.68 -1.26
N SER A 40 4.47 7.96 -1.40
CA SER A 40 4.38 8.89 -0.28
C SER A 40 2.94 9.40 -0.18
N TYR A 41 2.57 9.87 1.00
CA TYR A 41 1.24 10.41 1.27
C TYR A 41 1.35 11.52 2.29
N ARG A 42 0.35 12.39 2.30
CA ARG A 42 0.25 13.45 3.30
C ARG A 42 -0.56 13.00 4.52
N LYS A 43 -1.67 12.32 4.27
CA LYS A 43 -2.56 11.77 5.29
C LYS A 43 -2.92 10.33 4.98
N VAL A 44 -3.05 9.54 6.04
CA VAL A 44 -3.52 8.17 5.99
C VAL A 44 -4.66 7.99 6.99
N VAL A 45 -5.68 7.22 6.59
CA VAL A 45 -6.79 6.81 7.45
C VAL A 45 -6.90 5.28 7.40
N TRP A 46 -6.95 4.67 8.58
CA TRP A 46 -7.20 3.25 8.75
C TRP A 46 -8.59 3.05 9.35
N GLU A 47 -9.35 2.13 8.79
CA GLU A 47 -10.73 1.85 9.19
C GLU A 47 -10.93 0.33 9.29
N HIS A 48 -11.21 -0.16 10.49
CA HIS A 48 -11.57 -1.56 10.73
C HIS A 48 -13.10 -1.69 10.78
N THR A 49 -13.72 -1.92 9.62
CA THR A 49 -15.18 -1.91 9.44
C THR A 49 -15.89 -2.93 10.35
N ALA A 50 -15.29 -4.12 10.54
CA ALA A 50 -15.90 -5.16 11.37
C ALA A 50 -15.84 -4.89 12.89
N ALA A 51 -14.98 -3.98 13.35
CA ALA A 51 -14.80 -3.66 14.79
C ALA A 51 -15.18 -2.21 15.12
N GLY A 52 -15.52 -1.40 14.11
CA GLY A 52 -15.92 0.00 14.25
C GLY A 52 -14.80 0.96 14.66
N THR A 53 -13.55 0.50 14.71
CA THR A 53 -12.41 1.35 15.10
C THR A 53 -11.81 2.04 13.87
N SER A 54 -11.31 3.26 14.08
CA SER A 54 -10.58 4.01 13.05
C SER A 54 -9.46 4.82 13.67
N GLY A 55 -8.46 5.13 12.86
CA GLY A 55 -7.34 5.99 13.21
C GLY A 55 -6.87 6.76 11.99
N SER A 56 -6.23 7.89 12.20
CA SER A 56 -5.67 8.70 11.12
C SER A 56 -4.41 9.41 11.56
N ASP A 57 -3.55 9.68 10.59
CA ASP A 57 -2.36 10.51 10.74
C ASP A 57 -2.29 11.49 9.57
N ASP A 58 -2.10 12.78 9.85
CA ASP A 58 -2.00 13.85 8.86
C ASP A 58 -0.84 14.78 9.22
N TRP A 59 0.10 14.92 8.30
CA TRP A 59 1.23 15.82 8.45
C TRP A 59 0.81 17.28 8.71
N ARG A 60 -0.34 17.72 8.18
CA ARG A 60 -0.85 19.09 8.37
C ARG A 60 -1.39 19.34 9.79
N GLU A 61 -1.73 18.28 10.53
CA GLU A 61 -2.33 18.36 11.86
C GLU A 61 -1.34 17.82 12.90
N GLY A 62 -0.12 18.36 12.91
CA GLY A 62 0.91 18.01 13.88
C GLY A 62 0.38 18.16 15.30
N LYS A 63 0.34 17.05 16.06
CA LYS A 63 0.01 17.08 17.49
C LYS A 63 1.21 17.66 18.23
N ALA A 64 1.01 18.83 18.86
CA ALA A 64 2.00 19.48 19.72
C ALA A 64 2.33 18.63 20.95
#